data_AF-A0A1C6C3X0-F1
#
_entry.id   AF-A0A1C6C3X0-F1
#
_cell.length_a   1.000
_cell.length_b   1.000
_cell.length_c   1.000
_cell.angle_alpha   90.00
_cell.angle_beta   90.00
_cell.angle_gamma   90.00
#
_symmetry.space_group_name_H-M   'P 1'
#
loop_
_entity.id
_entity.type
_entity.pdbx_description
1 polymer ?
#
loop_
_entity_poly.entity_id
_entity_poly.type
_entity_poly.pdbx_seq_one_letter_code
_entity_poly.pdbx_strand_id
1 'polypeptide(L)' 'MRVYENVRTYIKKNGLNQSSIAKKAGISAKNFDAILNGKQTLCLDDLRAICYALNVRPEKFM' A
#
# COMPACT_ATOMS: atom_id res chain seq x y z
N MET A 1 -13.22 7.06 -3.60
CA MET A 1 -11.95 6.31 -3.70
C MET A 1 -11.96 5.22 -2.65
N ARG A 2 -11.52 4.02 -3.01
CA ARG A 2 -11.23 2.93 -2.08
C ARG A 2 -9.85 3.14 -1.45
N VAL A 3 -9.63 2.59 -0.27
CA VAL A 3 -8.37 2.77 0.51
C VAL A 3 -7.12 2.43 -0.32
N TYR A 4 -7.15 1.33 -1.10
CA TYR A 4 -6.01 0.97 -1.96
C TYR A 4 -5.70 2.02 -3.05
N GLU A 5 -6.70 2.76 -3.52
CA GLU A 5 -6.51 3.84 -4.50
C GLU A 5 -5.81 5.04 -3.84
N ASN A 6 -6.14 5.34 -2.58
CA ASN A 6 -5.48 6.37 -1.78
C ASN A 6 -4.00 6.02 -1.56
N VAL A 7 -3.71 4.76 -1.18
CA VAL A 7 -2.34 4.25 -1.03
C VAL A 7 -1.57 4.37 -2.34
N ARG A 8 -2.14 3.88 -3.46
CA ARG A 8 -1.49 3.95 -4.78
C ARG A 8 -1.20 5.39 -5.19
N THR A 9 -2.16 6.29 -4.98
CA THR A 9 -2.02 7.72 -5.30
C THR A 9 -0.95 8.36 -4.46
N TYR A 10 -0.89 8.06 -3.16
CA TYR A 10 0.14 8.57 -2.25
C TYR A 10 1.54 8.14 -2.71
N ILE A 11 1.72 6.86 -3.04
CA ILE A 11 3.00 6.34 -3.52
C ILE A 11 3.44 7.07 -4.79
N LYS A 12 2.54 7.24 -5.77
CA LYS A 12 2.83 7.95 -7.02
C LYS A 12 3.17 9.42 -6.78
N LYS A 13 2.38 10.14 -5.97
CA LYS A 13 2.58 11.57 -5.69
C LYS A 13 3.90 11.86 -4.96
N ASN A 14 4.37 10.94 -4.13
CA ASN A 14 5.61 11.09 -3.38
C ASN A 14 6.82 10.46 -4.10
N GLY A 15 6.67 9.96 -5.34
CA GLY A 15 7.76 9.33 -6.08
C GLY A 15 8.35 8.09 -5.41
N LEU A 16 7.56 7.39 -4.57
CA LEU A 16 8.05 6.27 -3.78
C LEU A 16 8.14 4.99 -4.61
N ASN A 17 9.19 4.21 -4.37
CA ASN A 17 9.39 2.93 -5.05
C ASN A 17 8.46 1.85 -4.48
N GLN A 18 7.52 1.36 -5.30
CA GLN A 18 6.56 0.31 -4.91
C GLN A 18 7.23 -0.98 -4.46
N SER A 19 8.29 -1.41 -5.15
CA SER A 19 9.02 -2.65 -4.82
C SER A 19 9.70 -2.55 -3.46
N SER A 20 10.26 -1.38 -3.13
CA SER A 20 10.86 -1.12 -1.81
C SER A 20 9.81 -1.15 -0.70
N ILE A 21 8.63 -0.58 -0.94
CA ILE A 21 7.52 -0.58 0.02
C ILE A 21 7.00 -2.00 0.23
N ALA A 22 6.78 -2.76 -0.85
CA ALA A 22 6.34 -4.15 -0.79
C ALA A 22 7.30 -5.00 0.07
N LYS A 23 8.61 -4.88 -0.19
CA LYS A 23 9.65 -5.56 0.60
C LYS A 23 9.60 -5.17 2.07
N LYS A 24 9.46 -3.89 2.40
CA LYS A 24 9.39 -3.40 3.79
C LYS A 24 8.09 -3.80 4.49
N ALA A 25 7.00 -3.94 3.74
CA ALA A 25 5.71 -4.43 4.25
C ALA A 25 5.67 -5.97 4.38
N GLY A 26 6.69 -6.70 3.91
CA GLY A 26 6.68 -8.16 3.89
C GLY A 26 5.68 -8.75 2.88
N ILE A 27 5.26 -7.96 1.88
CA ILE A 27 4.31 -8.35 0.85
C ILE A 27 5.07 -8.62 -0.44
N SER A 28 4.74 -9.71 -1.15
CA SER A 28 5.33 -9.97 -2.47
C SER A 28 4.97 -8.85 -3.45
N ALA A 29 5.88 -8.52 -4.38
CA ALA A 29 5.62 -7.46 -5.36
C ALA A 29 4.34 -7.72 -6.18
N LYS A 30 4.07 -9.00 -6.50
CA LYS A 30 2.86 -9.43 -7.22
C LYS A 30 1.58 -9.16 -6.40
N ASN A 31 1.56 -9.53 -5.11
CA ASN A 31 0.40 -9.32 -4.26
C ASN A 31 0.20 -7.82 -3.99
N PHE A 32 1.28 -7.08 -3.78
CA PHE A 32 1.23 -5.64 -3.57
C PHE A 32 0.65 -4.91 -4.79
N ASP A 33 1.09 -5.26 -6.01
CA ASP A 33 0.49 -4.76 -7.26
C ASP A 33 -1.00 -5.10 -7.34
N ALA A 34 -1.37 -6.36 -7.08
CA ALA A 34 -2.77 -6.80 -7.11
C ALA A 34 -3.65 -6.00 -6.13
N ILE A 35 -3.15 -5.74 -4.91
CA ILE A 35 -3.81 -4.88 -3.91
C ILE A 35 -3.99 -3.46 -4.45
N LEU A 36 -2.92 -2.83 -4.94
CA LEU A 36 -2.96 -1.44 -5.43
C LEU A 36 -3.85 -1.25 -6.66
N ASN A 37 -4.11 -2.31 -7.42
CA ASN A 37 -5.00 -2.31 -8.57
C ASN A 37 -6.40 -2.88 -8.27
N GLY A 38 -6.72 -3.20 -7.00
CA GLY A 38 -8.03 -3.71 -6.60
C GLY A 38 -8.34 -5.14 -7.09
N LYS A 39 -7.32 -5.87 -7.56
CA LYS A 39 -7.42 -7.29 -7.97
C LYS A 39 -7.35 -8.25 -6.78
N GLN A 40 -6.82 -7.78 -5.66
CA GLN A 40 -6.81 -8.49 -4.38
C GLN A 40 -7.41 -7.58 -3.31
N THR A 41 -8.19 -8.15 -2.39
CA THR A 41 -8.74 -7.43 -1.24
C THR A 41 -7.60 -6.94 -0.35
N LEU A 42 -7.64 -5.64 0.00
CA LEU A 42 -6.77 -5.06 1.01
C LEU A 42 -7.32 -5.39 2.40
N CYS A 43 -6.68 -6.30 3.12
CA CYS A 43 -7.05 -6.63 4.49
C CYS A 43 -6.44 -5.63 5.50
N LEU A 44 -6.90 -5.67 6.76
CA LEU A 44 -6.40 -4.80 7.82
C LEU A 44 -4.91 -5.04 8.11
N ASP A 45 -4.46 -6.29 8.08
CA ASP A 45 -3.04 -6.64 8.25
C ASP A 45 -2.17 -6.08 7.12
N ASP A 46 -2.64 -6.19 5.88
CA ASP A 46 -1.96 -5.59 4.72
C ASP A 46 -1.87 -4.08 4.88
N LEU A 47 -2.98 -3.41 5.21
CA LEU A 47 -3.00 -1.97 5.41
C LEU A 47 -2.04 -1.55 6.53
N ARG A 48 -2.00 -2.28 7.65
CA ARG A 48 -1.09 -2.03 8.77
C ARG A 48 0.37 -2.15 8.34
N ALA A 49 0.73 -3.22 7.62
CA ALA A 49 2.07 -3.45 7.13
C ALA A 49 2.51 -2.36 6.14
N ILE A 50 1.61 -1.95 5.26
CA ILE A 50 1.83 -0.87 4.29
C ILE A 50 2.02 0.48 4.98
N CYS A 51 1.18 0.81 5.96
CA CYS A 51 1.30 2.03 6.77
C CYS A 51 2.65 2.09 7.50
N TYR A 52 3.08 0.97 8.09
CA TYR A 52 4.38 0.84 8.74
C TYR A 52 5.54 1.01 7.74
N ALA A 53 5.43 0.41 6.56
CA ALA A 53 6.42 0.57 5.50
C ALA A 53 6.55 2.03 5.03
N LEU A 54 5.42 2.72 4.90
CA LEU A 54 5.33 4.12 4.48
C LEU A 54 5.60 5.13 5.60
N ASN A 55 5.71 4.68 6.85
CA ASN A 55 5.82 5.53 8.04
C ASN A 55 4.68 6.58 8.13
N VAL A 56 3.45 6.14 7.87
CA VAL A 56 2.24 6.97 7.96
C VAL A 56 1.19 6.26 8.80
N ARG A 57 0.23 7.02 9.33
CA ARG A 57 -0.90 6.44 10.06
C ARG A 57 -2.05 6.05 9.12
N PRO A 58 -2.89 5.07 9.49
CA PRO A 58 -4.00 4.61 8.65
C PRO A 58 -5.03 5.70 8.30
N GLU A 59 -5.22 6.72 9.15
CA GLU A 59 -6.14 7.83 8.89
C GLU A 59 -5.76 8.61 7.62
N LYS A 60 -4.53 8.45 7.12
CA LYS A 60 -4.09 9.06 5.86
C LYS A 60 -4.79 8.48 4.63
N PHE A 61 -5.35 7.27 4.73
CA PHE A 61 -5.93 6.52 3.60
C PHE A 61 -7.42 6.21 3.77
N MET A 62 -7.99 6.51 4.94
CA MET A 62 -9.41 6.36 5.25
C MET A 62 -10.24 7.55 4.74
#